data_AF-X0V5H3-F1
#
_entry.id   AF-X0V5H3-F1
#
_cell.length_a   1.000
_cell.length_b   1.000
_cell.length_c   1.000
_cell.angle_alpha   90.00
_cell.angle_beta   90.00
_cell.angle_gamma   90.00
#
_symmetry.space_group_name_H-M   'P 1'
#
loop_
_entity.id
_entity.type
_entity.pdbx_description
1 polymer ?
#
loop_
_entity_poly.entity_id
_entity_poly.type
_entity_poly.pdbx_seq_one_letter_code
_entity_poly.pdbx_strand_id
1 'polypeptide(L)'
;MVKASLGPAAGYSLVIIGTAEKDGRVMDFTINIDEECGYSCGEYVGDERKGIVADGGTADVEMTFHFDHIFGDVEAPMDDHLNVGAIGFDPFADIAEDGELDVDMAGLQDKLSAEDYQILVDTLPTLGHVGEGHCYCH
;
A
#
# COMPACT_ATOMS: atom_id res chain seq x y z
N MET A 1 3.71 -10.74 0.43
CA MET A 1 4.80 -9.93 -0.15
C MET A 1 6.09 -10.27 0.58
N VAL A 2 7.04 -10.86 -0.12
CA VAL A 2 8.36 -11.22 0.41
C VAL A 2 9.44 -10.42 -0.30
N LYS A 3 10.59 -10.23 0.33
CA LYS A 3 11.69 -9.45 -0.25
C LYS A 3 12.15 -10.08 -1.57
N ALA A 4 12.33 -9.25 -2.59
CA ALA A 4 13.00 -9.68 -3.81
C ALA A 4 14.47 -10.00 -3.49
N SER A 5 14.96 -11.12 -4.03
CA SER A 5 16.35 -11.55 -3.82
C SER A 5 17.33 -10.99 -4.85
N LEU A 6 16.83 -10.45 -5.97
CA LEU A 6 17.61 -9.99 -7.11
C LEU A 6 16.89 -8.85 -7.83
N GLY A 7 17.64 -8.12 -8.64
CA GLY A 7 17.12 -7.03 -9.48
C GLY A 7 17.00 -5.69 -8.74
N PRO A 8 16.38 -4.68 -9.36
CA PRO A 8 16.28 -3.33 -8.79
C PRO A 8 15.54 -3.25 -7.45
N ALA A 9 14.62 -4.19 -7.19
CA ALA A 9 13.88 -4.28 -5.93
C ALA A 9 14.57 -5.17 -4.88
N ALA A 10 15.81 -5.63 -5.11
CA ALA A 10 16.49 -6.55 -4.19
C ALA A 10 16.59 -5.94 -2.78
N GLY A 11 16.10 -6.69 -1.78
CA GLY A 11 16.03 -6.22 -0.39
C GLY A 11 14.69 -5.62 0.03
N TYR A 12 13.79 -5.35 -0.93
CA TYR A 12 12.47 -4.76 -0.70
C TYR A 12 11.35 -5.75 -1.03
N SER A 13 10.25 -5.68 -0.28
CA SER A 13 9.04 -6.49 -0.46
C SER A 13 8.04 -5.80 -1.41
N LEU A 14 8.09 -4.48 -1.48
CA LEU A 14 7.28 -3.63 -2.36
C LEU A 14 8.08 -2.39 -2.75
N VAL A 15 8.07 -2.06 -4.03
CA VAL A 15 8.63 -0.80 -4.56
C VAL A 15 7.52 -0.12 -5.34
N ILE A 16 7.15 1.10 -4.92
CA ILE A 16 6.11 1.90 -5.56
C ILE A 16 6.78 3.04 -6.31
N ILE A 17 6.63 3.06 -7.63
CA ILE A 17 7.22 4.06 -8.51
C ILE A 17 6.10 4.80 -9.23
N GLY A 18 6.08 6.12 -9.17
CA GLY A 18 5.04 6.89 -9.82
C GLY A 18 5.29 8.39 -9.80
N THR A 19 4.29 9.12 -10.26
CA THR A 19 4.22 10.58 -10.21
C THR A 19 2.93 10.94 -9.51
N ALA A 20 3.00 11.84 -8.52
CA ALA A 20 1.86 12.34 -7.80
C ALA A 20 1.65 13.84 -8.12
N GLU A 21 0.38 14.26 -8.22
CA GLU A 21 0.02 15.66 -8.48
C GLU A 21 -1.13 16.09 -7.57
N LYS A 22 -0.98 17.26 -6.93
CA LYS A 22 -2.05 17.94 -6.19
C LYS A 22 -1.85 19.45 -6.24
N ASP A 23 -2.91 20.17 -6.59
CA ASP A 23 -2.92 21.65 -6.64
C ASP A 23 -1.74 22.26 -7.44
N GLY A 24 -1.32 21.59 -8.52
CA GLY A 24 -0.19 22.00 -9.37
C GLY A 24 1.20 21.71 -8.80
N ARG A 25 1.31 21.12 -7.60
CA ARG A 25 2.54 20.48 -7.13
C ARG A 25 2.63 19.11 -7.77
N VAL A 26 3.76 18.83 -8.41
CA VAL A 26 4.08 17.54 -9.03
C VAL A 26 5.31 16.98 -8.33
N MET A 27 5.30 15.69 -8.06
CA MET A 27 6.42 14.97 -7.44
C MET A 27 6.55 13.59 -8.07
N ASP A 28 7.74 13.25 -8.54
CA ASP A 28 8.10 11.86 -8.87
C ASP A 28 8.52 11.14 -7.58
N PHE A 29 8.09 9.90 -7.40
CA PHE A 29 8.41 9.14 -6.19
C PHE A 29 8.82 7.70 -6.48
N THR A 30 9.77 7.23 -5.68
CA THR A 30 10.14 5.82 -5.48
C THR A 30 10.12 5.55 -3.97
N ILE A 31 9.16 4.76 -3.52
CA ILE A 31 9.03 4.36 -2.11
C ILE A 31 9.39 2.88 -2.00
N ASN A 32 10.44 2.58 -1.25
CA ASN A 32 10.95 1.23 -1.04
C ASN A 32 10.54 0.71 0.35
N ILE A 33 9.73 -0.34 0.37
CA ILE A 33 9.21 -0.96 1.59
C ILE A 33 9.90 -2.31 1.77
N ASP A 34 10.44 -2.56 2.95
CA ASP A 34 11.18 -3.78 3.25
C ASP A 34 10.43 -4.71 4.24
N GLU A 35 9.32 -4.27 4.84
CA GLU A 35 8.46 -5.12 5.66
C GLU A 35 7.79 -6.20 4.81
N GLU A 36 7.94 -7.46 5.23
CA GLU A 36 7.25 -8.57 4.60
C GLU A 36 5.83 -8.71 5.17
N CYS A 37 4.88 -9.11 4.31
CA CYS A 37 3.48 -9.28 4.69
C CYS A 37 2.97 -10.63 4.18
N GLY A 38 2.57 -11.53 5.07
CA GLY A 38 1.82 -12.74 4.71
C GLY A 38 0.32 -12.47 4.70
N TYR A 39 -0.41 -12.85 3.65
CA TYR A 39 -1.87 -12.63 3.61
C TYR A 39 -2.64 -13.94 3.69
N SER A 40 -3.61 -13.98 4.60
CA SER A 40 -4.66 -14.99 4.65
C SER A 40 -5.93 -14.38 4.08
N CYS A 41 -6.37 -14.89 2.94
CA CYS A 41 -7.50 -14.33 2.20
C CYS A 41 -8.57 -15.38 1.89
N GLY A 42 -9.80 -14.94 1.73
CA GLY A 42 -10.89 -15.77 1.22
C GLY A 42 -12.21 -15.03 1.28
N GLU A 43 -12.69 -14.57 0.14
CA GLU A 43 -13.92 -13.77 0.04
C GLU A 43 -14.69 -14.10 -1.25
N TYR A 44 -15.94 -13.63 -1.30
CA TYR A 44 -16.74 -13.61 -2.51
C TYR A 44 -16.28 -12.52 -3.48
N VAL A 45 -16.04 -12.90 -4.74
CA VAL A 45 -15.89 -12.00 -5.88
C VAL A 45 -17.13 -12.18 -6.75
N GLY A 46 -18.09 -11.26 -6.62
CA GLY A 46 -19.44 -11.47 -7.14
C GLY A 46 -20.14 -12.59 -6.36
N ASP A 47 -20.60 -13.63 -7.06
CA ASP A 47 -21.27 -14.79 -6.45
C ASP A 47 -20.30 -15.97 -6.14
N GLU A 48 -19.01 -15.86 -6.51
CA GLU A 48 -18.03 -16.94 -6.37
C GLU A 48 -17.07 -16.71 -5.20
N ARG A 49 -16.90 -17.73 -4.35
CA ARG A 49 -15.95 -17.67 -3.23
C ARG A 49 -14.55 -18.07 -3.69
N LYS A 50 -13.62 -17.11 -3.77
CA LYS A 50 -12.20 -17.34 -4.11
C LYS A 50 -11.37 -17.55 -2.84
N GLY A 51 -10.15 -18.10 -2.98
CA GLY A 51 -9.22 -18.22 -1.85
C GLY A 51 -9.44 -19.40 -0.90
N ILE A 52 -10.54 -20.15 -1.04
CA ILE A 52 -10.89 -21.23 -0.10
C ILE A 52 -11.00 -22.56 -0.83
N VAL A 53 -10.15 -23.49 -0.44
CA VAL A 53 -10.09 -24.84 -1.03
C VAL A 53 -10.80 -25.84 -0.13
N ALA A 54 -11.68 -26.65 -0.72
CA ALA A 54 -12.20 -27.86 -0.07
C ALA A 54 -11.16 -28.98 -0.14
N ASP A 55 -11.25 -29.96 0.77
CA ASP A 55 -10.34 -31.11 0.76
C ASP A 55 -10.36 -31.85 -0.59
N GLY A 56 -9.17 -32.12 -1.13
CA GLY A 56 -8.98 -32.71 -2.46
C GLY A 56 -9.35 -31.81 -3.66
N GLY A 57 -9.73 -30.55 -3.42
CA GLY A 57 -10.11 -29.60 -4.45
C GLY A 57 -8.99 -28.68 -4.92
N THR A 58 -9.33 -27.82 -5.87
CA THR A 58 -8.54 -26.67 -6.32
C THR A 58 -9.38 -25.41 -6.24
N ALA A 59 -8.77 -24.26 -5.99
CA ALA A 59 -9.42 -22.97 -5.98
C ALA A 59 -8.51 -21.93 -6.62
N ASP A 60 -9.13 -20.94 -7.26
CA ASP A 60 -8.40 -19.77 -7.75
C ASP A 60 -8.28 -18.73 -6.64
N VAL A 61 -7.13 -18.08 -6.60
CA VAL A 61 -6.87 -16.94 -5.73
C VAL A 61 -6.41 -15.79 -6.60
N GLU A 62 -7.13 -14.68 -6.50
CA GLU A 62 -6.78 -13.42 -7.13
C GLU A 62 -6.70 -12.41 -6.01
N MET A 63 -5.55 -11.72 -5.90
CA MET A 63 -5.35 -10.68 -4.92
C MET A 63 -5.16 -9.34 -5.61
N THR A 64 -5.82 -8.32 -5.08
CA THR A 64 -5.60 -6.92 -5.43
C THR A 64 -4.87 -6.22 -4.30
N PHE A 65 -4.10 -5.18 -4.65
CA PHE A 65 -3.46 -4.30 -3.68
C PHE A 65 -4.03 -2.89 -3.85
N HIS A 66 -4.65 -2.40 -2.79
CA HIS A 66 -5.43 -1.16 -2.78
C HIS A 66 -4.55 -0.02 -2.23
N PHE A 67 -4.08 0.87 -3.12
CA PHE A 67 -3.17 1.98 -2.78
C PHE A 67 -3.90 3.27 -2.40
N ASP A 68 -5.21 3.32 -2.60
CA ASP A 68 -6.12 4.31 -2.00
C ASP A 68 -6.02 4.30 -0.46
N HIS A 69 -5.64 3.20 0.18
CA HIS A 69 -5.34 3.19 1.61
C HIS A 69 -4.11 4.06 1.97
N ILE A 70 -3.18 4.28 1.04
CA ILE A 70 -2.01 5.16 1.23
C ILE A 70 -2.37 6.59 0.84
N PHE A 71 -2.99 6.79 -0.32
CA PHE A 71 -3.13 8.11 -0.93
C PHE A 71 -4.51 8.75 -0.76
N GLY A 72 -5.51 7.99 -0.34
CA GLY A 72 -6.91 8.38 -0.32
C GLY A 72 -7.63 8.14 -1.65
N ASP A 73 -8.94 8.34 -1.62
CA ASP A 73 -9.86 8.30 -2.76
C ASP A 73 -10.51 9.68 -2.98
N VAL A 74 -10.29 10.22 -4.17
CA VAL A 74 -10.83 11.51 -4.59
C VAL A 74 -12.35 11.48 -4.82
N GLU A 75 -12.92 10.30 -5.07
CA GLU A 75 -14.36 10.14 -5.27
C GLU A 75 -15.14 10.08 -3.93
N ALA A 76 -14.44 9.81 -2.82
CA ALA A 76 -15.00 9.74 -1.48
C ALA A 76 -14.96 11.09 -0.73
N PRO A 77 -15.89 11.34 0.22
CA PRO A 77 -15.82 12.49 1.13
C PRO A 77 -14.50 12.52 1.94
N MET A 78 -14.05 13.72 2.33
CA MET A 78 -12.82 13.87 3.13
C MET A 78 -12.94 13.29 4.55
N ASP A 79 -14.15 13.17 5.09
CA ASP A 79 -14.43 12.54 6.38
C ASP A 79 -14.76 11.05 6.26
N ASP A 80 -14.62 10.46 5.06
CA ASP A 80 -14.72 9.02 4.88
C ASP A 80 -13.57 8.31 5.62
N HIS A 81 -13.87 7.15 6.20
CA HIS A 81 -12.89 6.34 6.93
C HIS A 81 -11.63 6.03 6.11
N LEU A 82 -11.75 5.84 4.79
CA LEU A 82 -10.63 5.60 3.89
C LEU A 82 -9.72 6.83 3.84
N ASN A 83 -10.30 8.01 3.60
CA ASN A 83 -9.55 9.26 3.48
C ASN A 83 -8.97 9.74 4.82
N VAL A 84 -9.65 9.46 5.93
CA VAL A 84 -9.15 9.76 7.28
C VAL A 84 -8.02 8.81 7.69
N GLY A 85 -8.02 7.57 7.18
CA GLY A 85 -6.99 6.57 7.46
C GLY A 85 -5.76 6.64 6.55
N ALA A 86 -5.85 7.34 5.42
CA ALA A 86 -4.75 7.49 4.49
C ALA A 86 -3.77 8.61 4.92
N ILE A 87 -2.48 8.41 4.66
CA ILE A 87 -1.45 9.45 4.85
C ILE A 87 -1.62 10.58 3.82
N GLY A 88 -2.04 10.25 2.60
CA GLY A 88 -2.31 11.22 1.53
C GLY A 88 -1.06 11.81 0.89
N PHE A 89 -1.27 12.82 0.04
CA PHE A 89 -0.21 13.45 -0.77
C PHE A 89 0.73 14.35 0.04
N ASP A 90 0.17 15.19 0.92
CA ASP A 90 0.90 16.33 1.50
C ASP A 90 2.15 15.89 2.31
N PRO A 91 2.07 14.85 3.18
CA PRO A 91 3.24 14.43 3.95
C PRO A 91 4.41 13.97 3.09
N PHE A 92 4.16 13.27 1.98
CA PHE A 92 5.22 12.85 1.05
C PHE A 92 5.79 14.03 0.27
N ALA A 93 4.92 14.91 -0.23
CA ALA A 93 5.34 16.05 -1.03
C ALA A 93 6.17 17.06 -0.23
N ASP A 94 5.95 17.16 1.09
CA ASP A 94 6.66 18.08 1.97
C ASP A 94 8.08 17.61 2.33
N ILE A 95 8.37 16.31 2.19
CA ILE A 95 9.71 15.73 2.40
C ILE A 95 10.49 15.46 1.10
N ALA A 96 9.86 15.75 -0.04
CA ALA A 96 10.46 15.64 -1.36
C ALA A 96 11.46 16.78 -1.60
N GLU A 97 12.54 16.48 -2.31
CA GLU A 97 13.61 17.42 -2.64
C GLU A 97 13.66 17.60 -4.16
N ASP A 98 13.63 18.85 -4.62
CA ASP A 98 13.66 19.19 -6.05
C ASP A 98 12.59 18.49 -6.92
N GLY A 99 11.45 18.15 -6.32
CA GLY A 99 10.33 17.47 -7.00
C GLY A 99 10.46 15.96 -7.07
N GLU A 100 11.41 15.37 -6.33
CA GLU A 100 11.66 13.93 -6.29
C GLU A 100 11.63 13.41 -4.84
N LEU A 101 11.04 12.24 -4.65
CA LEU A 101 11.07 11.48 -3.41
C LEU A 101 11.59 10.07 -3.68
N ASP A 102 12.87 9.82 -3.43
CA ASP A 102 13.46 8.47 -3.44
C ASP A 102 13.84 8.09 -2.01
N VAL A 103 13.13 7.11 -1.44
CA VAL A 103 13.17 6.86 0.00
C VAL A 103 12.85 5.41 0.35
N ASP A 104 13.42 4.94 1.45
CA ASP A 104 13.06 3.67 2.10
C ASP A 104 12.36 3.91 3.45
N MET A 105 11.99 2.85 4.16
CA MET A 105 11.29 2.98 5.45
C MET A 105 12.11 3.72 6.50
N ALA A 106 13.44 3.57 6.51
CA ALA A 106 14.30 4.31 7.43
C ALA A 106 14.31 5.81 7.09
N GLY A 107 14.43 6.15 5.81
CA GLY A 107 14.35 7.54 5.34
C GLY A 107 12.98 8.18 5.60
N LEU A 108 11.89 7.41 5.45
CA LEU A 108 10.54 7.85 5.80
C LEU A 108 10.41 8.11 7.30
N GLN A 109 10.94 7.21 8.14
CA GLN A 109 10.95 7.38 9.59
C GLN A 109 11.72 8.63 10.03
N ASP A 110 12.83 8.93 9.36
CA ASP A 110 13.67 10.10 9.66
C ASP A 110 13.05 11.42 9.19
N LYS A 111 12.31 11.40 8.08
CA LYS A 111 11.80 12.62 7.41
C LYS A 111 10.35 12.96 7.76
N LEU A 112 9.49 11.96 7.95
CA LEU A 112 8.08 12.18 8.29
C LEU A 112 7.90 12.54 9.77
N SER A 113 6.74 13.10 10.09
CA SER A 113 6.31 13.15 11.48
C SER A 113 6.10 11.73 12.03
N ALA A 114 6.23 11.55 13.34
CA ALA A 114 5.99 10.26 13.98
C ALA A 114 4.55 9.75 13.76
N GLU A 115 3.58 10.67 13.60
CA GLU A 115 2.18 10.35 13.33
C GLU A 115 2.02 9.85 11.89
N ASP A 116 2.52 10.59 10.90
CA ASP A 116 2.43 10.21 9.49
C ASP A 116 3.16 8.89 9.20
N TYR A 117 4.36 8.71 9.79
CA TYR A 117 5.09 7.44 9.66
C TYR A 117 4.29 6.28 10.24
N GLN A 118 3.65 6.46 11.40
CA GLN A 118 2.85 5.41 12.02
C GLN A 118 1.61 5.08 11.18
N ILE A 119 0.93 6.08 10.60
CA ILE A 119 -0.19 5.85 9.67
C ILE A 119 0.27 4.99 8.50
N LEU A 120 1.40 5.30 7.88
CA LEU A 120 1.94 4.50 6.78
C LEU A 120 2.20 3.05 7.22
N VAL A 121 2.91 2.86 8.33
CA VAL A 121 3.24 1.52 8.87
C VAL A 121 1.97 0.71 9.17
N ASP A 122 0.95 1.33 9.74
CA ASP A 122 -0.33 0.68 10.06
C ASP A 122 -1.16 0.37 8.81
N THR A 123 -0.93 1.12 7.72
CA THR A 123 -1.62 0.95 6.44
C THR A 123 -1.05 -0.20 5.61
N LEU A 124 0.26 -0.45 5.61
CA LEU A 124 0.89 -1.50 4.77
C LEU A 124 0.25 -2.90 4.93
N PRO A 125 -0.11 -3.37 6.14
CA PRO A 125 -0.79 -4.66 6.32
C PRO A 125 -2.20 -4.71 5.72
N THR A 126 -2.83 -3.57 5.43
CA THR A 126 -4.23 -3.50 4.97
C THR A 126 -4.37 -3.54 3.45
N LEU A 127 -3.27 -3.38 2.70
CA LEU A 127 -3.31 -3.24 1.25
C LEU A 127 -3.89 -4.46 0.51
N GLY A 128 -3.74 -5.67 1.07
CA GLY A 128 -4.08 -6.92 0.38
C GLY A 128 -5.57 -7.27 0.45
N HIS A 129 -6.20 -7.45 -0.71
CA HIS A 129 -7.63 -7.71 -0.86
C HIS A 129 -7.92 -8.94 -1.74
N VAL A 130 -9.12 -9.52 -1.59
CA VAL A 130 -9.75 -10.43 -2.56
C VAL A 130 -11.13 -9.86 -2.91
N GLY A 131 -11.30 -9.38 -4.15
CA GLY A 131 -12.43 -8.50 -4.45
C GLY A 131 -12.36 -7.24 -3.57
N GLU A 132 -13.46 -6.89 -2.90
CA GLU A 132 -13.51 -5.78 -1.93
C GLU A 132 -13.25 -6.24 -0.48
N GLY A 133 -12.95 -7.53 -0.27
CA GLY A 133 -12.69 -8.09 1.05
C GLY A 133 -11.24 -7.94 1.48
N HIS A 134 -11.02 -7.34 2.65
CA HIS A 134 -9.69 -7.25 3.26
C HIS A 134 -9.14 -8.64 3.59
N CYS A 135 -7.88 -8.87 3.24
CA CYS A 135 -7.12 -10.01 3.73
C CYS A 135 -6.57 -9.72 5.12
N TYR A 136 -6.33 -10.78 5.89
CA TYR A 136 -5.62 -10.68 7.17
C TYR A 136 -4.11 -10.82 6.95
N CYS A 137 -3.35 -9.80 7.36
CA CYS A 137 -1.90 -9.83 7.34
C CYS A 137 -1.32 -10.51 8.60
N HIS A 138 -0.26 -11.31 8.44
CA HIS A 138 0.47 -12.02 9.51
C HIS A 138 1.98 -12.05 9.25
#